data_AF-A0A931UMM7-F1
#
_entry.id   AF-A0A931UMM7-F1
#
_cell.length_a   1.000
_cell.length_b   1.000
_cell.length_c   1.000
_cell.angle_alpha   90.00
_cell.angle_beta   90.00
_cell.angle_gamma   90.00
#
_symmetry.space_group_name_H-M   'P 1'
#
loop_
_entity.id
_entity.type
_entity.pdbx_description
1 polymer ?
#
loop_
_entity_poly.entity_id
_entity_poly.type
_entity_poly.pdbx_seq_one_letter_code
_entity_poly.pdbx_strand_id
1 'polypeptide(L)'
;MARSAGSPQPTKGHIVAVASRLVHLQGFNHTSLDQILRESGVRKGNFYYYFRSKEELGYAVLDHFAQQFAEQIAGRAFTPGREPLEQISALLEAILEAQRGASCAGG
;
A
#
# COMPACT_ATOMS: atom_id res chain seq x y z
N MET A 1 8.77 9.09 38.49
CA MET A 1 7.87 8.23 37.71
C MET A 1 7.56 8.91 36.38
N ALA A 2 8.29 8.58 35.32
CA ALA A 2 8.09 9.17 33.99
C ALA A 2 7.01 8.38 33.25
N ARG A 3 6.01 9.09 32.70
CA ARG A 3 4.92 8.52 31.91
C ARG A 3 5.49 7.94 30.61
N SER A 4 5.31 6.64 30.41
CA SER A 4 5.60 5.97 29.14
C SER A 4 4.72 6.60 28.04
N ALA A 5 5.36 7.22 27.05
CA ALA A 5 4.69 7.60 25.81
C ALA A 5 4.26 6.31 25.12
N GLY A 6 2.97 5.99 25.19
CA GLY A 6 2.42 4.79 24.59
C GLY A 6 2.75 4.75 23.10
N SER A 7 3.32 3.64 22.64
CA SER A 7 3.51 3.33 21.23
C SER A 7 2.22 3.67 20.47
N PRO A 8 2.28 4.30 19.29
CA PRO A 8 1.07 4.64 18.54
C PRO A 8 0.23 3.37 18.39
N GLN A 9 -1.01 3.42 18.90
CA GLN A 9 -1.97 2.32 18.74
C GLN A 9 -2.00 1.95 17.26
N PRO A 10 -1.84 0.68 16.89
CA PRO A 10 -1.90 0.28 15.50
C PRO A 10 -3.26 0.71 14.92
N THR A 11 -3.21 1.60 13.94
CA THR A 11 -4.41 2.12 13.28
C THR A 11 -4.78 1.22 12.10
N LYS A 12 -6.04 1.31 11.65
CA LYS A 12 -6.49 0.70 10.39
C LYS A 12 -5.51 1.00 9.24
N GLY A 13 -5.07 2.26 9.13
CA GLY A 13 -4.14 2.71 8.10
C GLY A 13 -2.76 2.04 8.19
N HIS A 14 -2.23 1.80 9.39
CA HIS A 14 -0.95 1.10 9.57
C HIS A 14 -1.03 -0.35 9.07
N ILE A 15 -2.12 -1.05 9.38
CA ILE A 15 -2.34 -2.42 8.89
C ILE A 15 -2.39 -2.45 7.36
N VAL A 16 -3.12 -1.51 6.75
CA VAL A 16 -3.20 -1.39 5.28
C VAL A 16 -1.82 -1.09 4.69
N ALA A 17 -1.08 -0.13 5.22
CA ALA A 17 0.25 0.23 4.70
C ALA A 17 1.23 -0.95 4.72
N VAL A 18 1.30 -1.69 5.84
CA VAL A 18 2.16 -2.89 5.95
C VAL A 18 1.70 -3.98 5.00
N ALA A 19 0.40 -4.24 4.92
CA ALA A 19 -0.16 -5.24 4.02
C ALA A 19 0.08 -4.87 2.55
N SER A 20 -0.14 -3.63 2.15
CA SER A 20 0.13 -3.11 0.81
C SER A 20 1.58 -3.33 0.42
N ARG A 21 2.54 -3.00 1.31
CA ARG A 21 3.96 -3.25 1.04
C ARG A 21 4.26 -4.73 0.79
N LEU A 22 3.72 -5.62 1.63
CA LEU A 22 3.94 -7.06 1.48
C LEU A 22 3.30 -7.60 0.20
N VAL A 23 2.02 -7.26 -0.04
CA VAL A 23 1.29 -7.67 -1.23
C VAL A 23 1.99 -7.17 -2.51
N HIS A 24 2.56 -5.97 -2.48
CA HIS A 24 3.31 -5.44 -3.61
C HIS A 24 4.59 -6.23 -3.91
N LEU A 25 5.27 -6.73 -2.87
CA LEU A 25 6.54 -7.45 -3.01
C LEU A 25 6.38 -8.93 -3.38
N GLN A 26 5.37 -9.63 -2.85
CA GLN A 26 5.25 -11.09 -3.01
C GLN A 26 3.85 -11.55 -3.48
N GLY A 27 2.92 -10.61 -3.71
CA GLY A 27 1.55 -10.91 -4.08
C GLY A 27 0.65 -11.24 -2.88
N PHE A 28 -0.67 -11.14 -3.10
CA PHE A 28 -1.68 -11.34 -2.05
C PHE A 28 -1.73 -12.78 -1.55
N ASN A 29 -1.67 -13.76 -2.45
CA ASN A 29 -1.77 -15.17 -2.09
C ASN A 29 -0.57 -15.66 -1.27
N HIS A 30 0.64 -15.14 -1.52
CA HIS A 30 1.84 -15.48 -0.75
C HIS A 30 2.00 -14.67 0.55
N THR A 31 1.15 -13.66 0.79
CA THR A 31 1.18 -12.87 2.03
C THR A 31 0.22 -13.44 3.06
N SER A 32 0.71 -14.08 4.13
CA SER A 32 -0.17 -14.63 5.16
C SER A 32 -0.65 -13.56 6.15
N LEU A 33 -1.81 -13.80 6.79
CA LEU A 33 -2.30 -12.92 7.87
C LEU A 33 -1.29 -12.85 9.01
N ASP A 34 -0.68 -13.97 9.40
CA ASP A 34 0.30 -14.01 10.48
C ASP A 34 1.56 -13.21 10.16
N GLN A 35 2.00 -13.19 8.89
CA GLN A 35 3.09 -12.31 8.45
C GLN A 35 2.70 -10.84 8.60
N ILE A 36 1.51 -10.44 8.16
CA ILE A 36 1.01 -9.07 8.30
C ILE A 36 0.95 -8.66 9.78
N LEU A 37 0.41 -9.52 10.66
CA LEU A 37 0.33 -9.25 12.10
C LEU A 37 1.72 -9.09 12.72
N ARG A 38 2.66 -9.97 12.37
CA ARG A 38 4.05 -9.91 12.85
C ARG A 38 4.74 -8.62 12.42
N GLU A 39 4.64 -8.25 11.16
CA GLU A 39 5.33 -7.07 10.62
C GLU A 39 4.66 -5.75 11.00
N SER A 40 3.34 -5.76 11.23
CA SER A 40 2.62 -4.58 11.72
C SER A 40 2.71 -4.39 13.23
N GLY A 41 3.14 -5.42 13.98
CA GLY A 41 3.11 -5.43 15.44
C GLY A 41 1.69 -5.50 16.03
N VAL A 42 0.69 -5.81 15.20
CA VAL A 42 -0.72 -5.86 15.58
C VAL A 42 -1.05 -7.24 16.14
N ARG A 43 -1.72 -7.28 17.29
CA ARG A 43 -2.27 -8.52 17.84
C ARG A 43 -3.49 -8.96 17.03
N LYS A 44 -3.67 -10.27 16.84
CA LYS A 44 -4.78 -10.88 16.09
C LYS A 44 -6.17 -10.34 16.49
N GLY A 45 -6.44 -10.18 17.79
CA GLY A 45 -7.71 -9.61 18.25
C GLY A 45 -7.95 -8.16 17.80
N ASN A 46 -6.89 -7.33 17.73
CA ASN A 46 -6.98 -5.95 17.26
C ASN A 46 -7.14 -5.87 15.74
N PHE A 47 -6.61 -6.84 14.99
CA PHE A 47 -6.89 -6.95 13.56
C PHE A 47 -8.39 -7.15 13.30
N TYR A 48 -9.02 -8.07 14.02
CA TYR A 48 -10.45 -8.36 13.85
C TYR A 48 -11.38 -7.23 14.31
N TYR A 49 -10.87 -6.23 15.03
CA TYR A 49 -11.59 -4.98 15.28
C TYR A 49 -11.74 -4.13 14.00
N TYR A 50 -10.74 -4.17 13.10
CA TYR A 50 -10.72 -3.37 11.88
C TYR A 50 -11.16 -4.12 10.62
N PHE A 51 -10.86 -5.42 10.53
CA PHE A 51 -11.10 -6.25 9.36
C PHE A 51 -11.63 -7.62 9.78
N ARG A 52 -12.74 -8.06 9.19
CA ARG A 52 -13.36 -9.36 9.46
C ARG A 52 -12.56 -10.51 8.86
N SER A 53 -11.80 -10.26 7.79
CA SER A 53 -10.98 -11.28 7.13
C SER A 53 -9.77 -10.70 6.39
N LYS A 54 -8.88 -11.57 5.91
CA LYS A 54 -7.73 -11.19 5.07
C LYS A 54 -8.21 -10.61 3.73
N GLU A 55 -9.32 -11.11 3.20
CA GLU A 55 -9.94 -10.65 1.95
C GLU A 55 -10.47 -9.23 2.11
N GLU A 56 -11.08 -8.89 3.25
CA GLU A 56 -11.51 -7.51 3.54
C GLU A 56 -10.32 -6.54 3.61
N LEU A 57 -9.22 -6.96 4.25
CA LEU A 57 -7.97 -6.22 4.20
C LEU A 57 -7.46 -6.10 2.75
N GLY A 58 -7.59 -7.16 1.95
CA GLY A 58 -7.22 -7.18 0.54
C GLY A 58 -7.93 -6.09 -0.27
N TYR A 59 -9.23 -5.89 -0.08
CA TYR A 59 -9.95 -4.79 -0.72
C TYR A 59 -9.41 -3.42 -0.30
N ALA A 60 -9.14 -3.21 0.98
CA ALA A 60 -8.54 -1.96 1.45
C ALA A 60 -7.13 -1.72 0.88
N VAL A 61 -6.36 -2.78 0.65
CA VAL A 61 -5.06 -2.71 -0.04
C VAL A 61 -5.23 -2.33 -1.52
N LEU A 62 -6.24 -2.88 -2.20
CA LEU A 62 -6.55 -2.51 -3.58
C LEU A 62 -6.98 -1.04 -3.70
N ASP A 63 -7.84 -0.57 -2.79
CA ASP A 63 -8.27 0.83 -2.74
C ASP A 63 -7.06 1.75 -2.52
N HIS A 64 -6.15 1.36 -1.62
CA HIS A 64 -4.91 2.10 -1.38
C HIS A 64 -4.05 2.18 -2.66
N PHE A 65 -3.87 1.07 -3.39
CA PHE A 65 -3.13 1.11 -4.66
C PHE A 65 -3.83 1.94 -5.72
N ALA A 66 -5.15 1.86 -5.84
CA ALA A 66 -5.92 2.64 -6.81
C ALA A 66 -5.78 4.15 -6.53
N GLN A 67 -5.85 4.55 -5.25
CA GLN A 67 -5.64 5.94 -4.85
C GLN A 67 -4.21 6.40 -5.16
N GLN A 68 -3.19 5.62 -4.82
CA GLN A 68 -1.81 5.95 -5.15
C GLN A 68 -1.59 6.07 -6.67
N PHE A 69 -2.17 5.17 -7.46
CA PHE A 69 -2.11 5.24 -8.92
C PHE A 69 -2.78 6.51 -9.45
N ALA A 70 -3.97 6.85 -8.97
CA ALA A 70 -4.69 8.04 -9.39
C ALA A 70 -3.91 9.33 -9.08
N GLU A 71 -3.39 9.45 -7.85
CA GLU A 71 -2.71 10.65 -7.38
C GLU A 71 -1.28 10.81 -7.92
N GLN A 72 -0.50 9.72 -7.96
CA GLN A 72 0.93 9.79 -8.24
C GLN A 72 1.29 9.48 -9.69
N ILE A 73 0.43 8.76 -10.41
CA ILE A 73 0.71 8.31 -11.77
C ILE A 73 -0.26 9.00 -12.74
N ALA A 74 -1.55 8.70 -12.67
CA ALA A 74 -2.52 9.18 -13.65
C ALA A 74 -2.64 10.71 -13.65
N GLY A 75 -2.71 11.34 -12.47
CA GLY A 75 -2.80 12.80 -12.35
C GLY A 75 -1.59 13.55 -12.87
N ARG A 76 -0.41 12.92 -12.93
CA ARG A 76 0.82 13.53 -13.49
C ARG A 76 0.97 13.28 -15.00
N ALA A 77 0.54 12.11 -15.45
CA ALA A 77 0.70 11.69 -16.84
C ALA A 77 -0.33 12.33 -17.76
N PHE A 78 -1.60 12.33 -17.36
CA PHE A 78 -2.73 12.74 -18.20
C PHE A 78 -3.11 14.19 -17.95
N THR A 79 -2.32 15.10 -18.52
CA THR A 79 -2.57 16.55 -18.45
C THR A 79 -3.22 17.03 -19.75
N PRO A 80 -4.36 17.74 -19.70
CA PRO A 80 -4.98 18.34 -20.88
C PRO A 80 -4.01 19.27 -21.62
N GLY A 81 -3.98 19.18 -22.95
CA GLY A 81 -3.13 20.03 -23.80
C GLY A 81 -1.70 19.52 -24.02
N ARG A 82 -1.31 18.38 -23.41
CA ARG A 82 -0.06 17.69 -23.73
C ARG A 82 -0.26 16.73 -24.91
N GLU A 83 0.75 16.58 -25.78
CA GLU A 83 0.70 15.65 -26.90
C GLU A 83 0.49 14.19 -26.43
N PRO A 84 -0.29 13.36 -27.15
CA PRO A 84 -0.62 12.01 -26.69
C PRO A 84 0.59 11.11 -26.39
N LEU A 85 1.64 11.18 -27.21
CA LEU A 85 2.87 10.41 -26.99
C LEU A 85 3.60 10.86 -25.73
N GLU A 86 3.65 12.16 -25.45
CA GLU A 86 4.26 12.68 -24.23
C GLU A 86 3.49 12.27 -22.97
N GLN A 87 2.16 12.14 -23.06
CA GLN A 87 1.34 11.61 -21.96
C GLN A 87 1.67 10.13 -21.68
N ILE A 88 1.86 9.32 -22.73
CA ILE A 88 2.28 7.91 -22.60
C ILE A 88 3.67 7.81 -21.99
N SER A 89 4.63 8.62 -22.46
CA SER A 89 5.99 8.66 -21.88
C SER A 89 5.96 9.05 -20.42
N ALA A 90 5.21 10.10 -20.06
CA ALA A 90 5.06 10.55 -18.67
C ALA A 90 4.40 9.48 -17.78
N LEU A 91 3.45 8.70 -18.31
CA LEU A 91 2.86 7.57 -17.60
C LEU A 91 3.90 6.50 -17.26
N LEU A 92 4.70 6.10 -18.26
CA LEU A 92 5.73 5.08 -18.07
C LEU A 92 6.81 5.54 -17.09
N GLU A 93 7.24 6.80 -17.18
CA GLU A 93 8.20 7.39 -16.24
C GLU A 93 7.64 7.39 -14.80
N ALA A 94 6.40 7.84 -14.60
CA ALA A 94 5.77 7.85 -13.28
C ALA A 94 5.63 6.44 -12.67
N ILE A 95 5.31 5.43 -13.50
CA ILE A 95 5.25 4.02 -13.06
C ILE A 95 6.65 3.55 -12.65
N LEU A 96 7.68 3.81 -13.45
CA LEU A 96 9.05 3.38 -13.16
C LEU A 96 9.60 4.03 -11.88
N GLU A 97 9.32 5.32 -11.67
CA GLU A 97 9.70 6.03 -10.44
C GLU A 97 9.03 5.41 -9.20
N ALA A 98 7.72 5.15 -9.28
CA ALA A 98 6.97 4.54 -8.19
C ALA A 98 7.54 3.15 -7.83
N GLN A 99 7.87 2.33 -8.84
CA GLN A 99 8.45 0.99 -8.62
C GLN A 99 9.87 1.05 -8.03
N ARG A 100 10.71 1.99 -8.49
CA ARG A 100 12.07 2.19 -7.94
C ARG A 100 12.02 2.63 -6.49
N GLY A 101 11.13 3.57 -6.14
CA GLY A 101 10.95 4.04 -4.76
C GLY A 101 10.49 2.93 -3.81
N ALA A 102 9.71 1.96 -4.32
CA ALA A 102 9.24 0.81 -3.55
C ALA A 102 10.28 -0.32 -3.40
N SER A 103 11.48 -0.19 -3.99
CA SER A 103 12.51 -1.25 -4.01
C SER A 103 11.98 -2.59 -4.53
N CYS A 104 11.10 -2.55 -5.53
CA CYS A 104 10.53 -3.76 -6.10
C CYS A 104 11.55 -4.49 -6.98
N ALA A 105 11.75 -5.78 -6.68
CA ALA A 105 12.63 -6.65 -7.47
C ALA A 105 11.93 -7.33 -8.67
N GLY A 106 10.63 -7.04 -8.88
CA GLY A 106 9.78 -7.81 -9.78
C GLY A 106 9.28 -9.09 -9.11
N GLY A 107 8.03 -9.45 -9.40
CA GLY A 107 7.39 -10.69 -8.93
C GLY A 107 7.73 -11.89 -9.82
#